data_AF-D3Q312-F1
#
_entry.id   AF-D3Q312-F1
#
_cell.length_a   1.000
_cell.length_b   1.000
_cell.length_c   1.000
_cell.angle_alpha   90.00
_cell.angle_beta   90.00
_cell.angle_gamma   90.00
#
_symmetry.space_group_name_H-M   'P 1'
#
loop_
_entity.id
_entity.type
_entity.pdbx_description
1 polymer ?
#
loop_
_entity_poly.entity_id
_entity_poly.type
_entity_poly.pdbx_seq_one_letter_code
_entity_poly.pdbx_strand_id
1 'polypeptide(L)'
;MAKEVQADFVELGVLGKAFTTAGTGLRTGLKDMREEGLIPANAFGNTPGAEGFNESYSDVLEKAGQAMEDLADTVERDSDNVYRVAFAYQKTDLDNKAKIDANTEKEKLDRLREEVGSVPYPSKPTIV
;
A
#
# COMPACT_ATOMS: atom_id res chain seq x y z
N MET A 1 7.86 0.79 -30.68
CA MET A 1 7.53 1.67 -29.55
C MET A 1 7.23 0.78 -28.36
N ALA A 2 7.94 0.91 -27.23
CA ALA A 2 7.62 0.15 -26.04
C ALA A 2 6.30 0.67 -25.46
N LYS A 3 5.36 -0.23 -25.16
CA LYS A 3 4.10 0.11 -24.50
C LYS A 3 4.46 0.73 -23.15
N GLU A 4 4.08 1.97 -22.92
CA GLU A 4 4.31 2.65 -21.65
C GLU A 4 3.54 1.86 -20.58
N VAL A 5 4.27 1.25 -19.64
CA VAL A 5 3.69 0.50 -18.53
C VAL A 5 3.47 1.51 -17.41
N GLN A 6 2.26 2.05 -17.31
CA GLN A 6 1.84 2.82 -16.15
C GLN A 6 1.50 1.84 -15.02
N ALA A 7 2.09 2.06 -13.84
CA ALA A 7 1.71 1.33 -12.64
C ALA A 7 0.33 1.80 -12.18
N ASP A 8 -0.60 0.86 -12.03
CA ASP A 8 -1.94 1.15 -11.52
C ASP A 8 -1.90 1.19 -9.99
N PHE A 9 -2.03 2.39 -9.42
CA PHE A 9 -2.03 2.58 -7.96
C PHE A 9 -3.22 1.90 -7.28
N VAL A 10 -4.32 1.66 -7.99
CA VAL A 10 -5.49 0.93 -7.47
C VAL A 10 -5.13 -0.54 -7.29
N GLU A 11 -4.53 -1.16 -8.30
CA GLU A 11 -4.07 -2.55 -8.23
C GLU A 11 -2.98 -2.75 -7.17
N LEU A 12 -2.07 -1.78 -7.02
CA LEU A 12 -1.11 -1.77 -5.92
C LEU A 12 -1.81 -1.67 -4.56
N GLY A 13 -2.85 -0.84 -4.43
CA GLY A 13 -3.66 -0.76 -3.21
C GLY A 13 -4.39 -2.08 -2.88
N VAL A 14 -4.88 -2.80 -3.90
CA VAL A 14 -5.48 -4.14 -3.75
C VAL A 14 -4.44 -5.14 -3.29
N LEU A 15 -3.24 -5.13 -3.87
CA LEU A 15 -2.12 -5.98 -3.47
C LEU A 15 -1.68 -5.70 -2.02
N GLY A 16 -1.56 -4.43 -1.64
CA GLY A 16 -1.26 -4.03 -0.25
C GLY A 16 -2.29 -4.59 0.74
N LYS A 17 -3.59 -4.52 0.38
CA LYS A 17 -4.66 -5.10 1.20
C LYS A 17 -4.52 -6.61 1.33
N ALA A 18 -4.15 -7.31 0.26
CA ALA A 18 -3.93 -8.75 0.29
C ALA A 18 -2.79 -9.11 1.26
N PHE A 19 -1.68 -8.37 1.25
CA PHE A 19 -0.60 -8.56 2.22
C PHE A 19 -1.04 -8.28 3.65
N THR A 20 -1.78 -7.19 3.91
CA THR A 20 -2.32 -6.90 5.26
C THR A 20 -3.25 -8.02 5.75
N THR A 21 -4.04 -8.60 4.85
CA THR A 21 -4.95 -9.71 5.17
C THR A 21 -4.16 -10.98 5.50
N ALA A 22 -3.13 -11.28 4.72
CA ALA A 22 -2.22 -12.41 5.00
C ALA A 22 -1.48 -12.23 6.33
N GLY A 23 -0.94 -11.04 6.61
CA GLY A 23 -0.28 -10.71 7.88
C GLY A 23 -1.21 -10.91 9.08
N THR A 24 -2.44 -10.40 9.00
CA THR A 24 -3.47 -10.64 10.03
C THR A 24 -3.73 -12.13 10.22
N GLY A 25 -3.86 -12.89 9.13
CA GLY A 25 -4.08 -14.35 9.19
C GLY A 25 -2.94 -15.09 9.88
N LEU A 26 -1.68 -14.71 9.62
CA LEU A 26 -0.51 -15.28 10.30
C LEU A 26 -0.52 -14.98 11.80
N ARG A 27 -0.84 -13.75 12.20
CA ARG A 27 -0.94 -13.36 13.62
C ARG A 27 -2.05 -14.12 14.34
N THR A 28 -3.21 -14.29 13.71
CA THR A 28 -4.30 -15.09 14.25
C THR A 28 -3.88 -16.55 14.39
N GLY A 29 -3.32 -17.15 13.35
CA GLY A 29 -2.86 -18.55 13.41
C GLY A 29 -1.77 -18.78 14.46
N LEU A 30 -0.87 -17.82 14.66
CA LEU A 30 0.12 -17.86 15.74
C LEU A 30 -0.53 -17.82 17.13
N LYS A 31 -1.53 -16.96 17.31
CA LYS A 31 -2.29 -16.87 18.55
C LYS A 31 -2.97 -18.21 18.85
N ASP A 32 -3.68 -18.76 17.86
CA ASP A 32 -4.38 -20.04 17.99
C ASP A 32 -3.39 -21.18 18.29
N MET A 33 -2.23 -21.20 17.61
CA MET A 33 -1.16 -22.17 17.90
C MET A 33 -0.64 -22.08 19.34
N ARG A 34 -0.51 -20.87 19.90
CA ARG A 34 -0.07 -20.68 21.29
C ARG A 34 -1.15 -21.05 22.31
N GLU A 35 -2.42 -20.83 21.98
CA GLU A 35 -3.55 -21.16 22.86
C GLU A 35 -3.88 -22.66 22.83
N GLU A 36 -3.86 -23.30 21.66
CA GLU A 36 -4.30 -24.69 21.45
C GLU A 36 -3.13 -25.69 21.37
N GLY A 37 -1.93 -25.23 21.02
CA GLY A 37 -0.77 -26.09 20.82
C GLY A 37 -0.13 -26.54 22.13
N LEU A 38 -0.34 -25.86 23.25
CA LEU A 38 0.27 -26.24 24.52
C LEU A 38 -0.37 -27.52 25.08
N ILE A 39 0.38 -28.62 25.05
CA ILE A 39 0.02 -29.84 25.75
C ILE A 39 0.38 -29.65 27.23
N PRO A 40 -0.57 -29.74 28.17
CA PRO A 40 -0.26 -29.56 29.57
C PRO A 40 0.61 -30.71 30.07
N ALA A 41 1.61 -30.41 30.90
CA ALA A 41 2.59 -31.41 31.36
C ALA A 41 1.96 -32.64 32.05
N ASN A 42 0.79 -32.45 32.68
CA ASN A 42 0.05 -33.54 33.31
C ASN A 42 -0.61 -34.52 32.31
N ALA A 43 -0.76 -34.15 31.03
CA ALA A 43 -1.31 -35.02 30.00
C ALA A 43 -0.41 -36.24 29.72
N PHE A 44 0.87 -36.15 30.03
CA PHE A 44 1.83 -37.23 29.83
C PHE A 44 1.86 -38.27 30.97
N GLY A 45 1.16 -38.01 32.07
CA GLY A 45 1.12 -38.89 33.25
C GLY A 45 2.51 -39.17 33.85
N ASN A 46 2.69 -40.34 34.47
CA ASN A 46 3.97 -40.79 35.03
C ASN A 46 4.85 -41.53 34.01
N THR A 47 4.75 -41.18 32.73
CA THR A 47 5.50 -41.87 31.68
C THR A 47 6.99 -41.51 31.79
N PRO A 48 7.90 -42.49 31.87
CA PRO A 48 9.33 -42.21 31.82
C PRO A 48 9.71 -41.44 30.55
N GLY A 49 10.41 -40.32 30.68
CA GLY A 49 10.77 -39.45 29.55
C GLY A 49 9.71 -38.43 29.11
N ALA A 50 8.56 -38.39 29.78
CA ALA A 50 7.51 -37.39 29.55
C ALA A 50 8.02 -35.94 29.67
N GLU A 51 8.85 -35.66 30.67
CA GLU A 51 9.43 -34.33 30.89
C GLU A 51 10.30 -33.90 29.70
N GLY A 52 11.22 -34.77 29.25
CA GLY A 52 12.08 -34.47 28.10
C GLY A 52 11.32 -34.32 26.78
N PHE A 53 10.23 -35.07 26.60
CA PHE A 53 9.33 -34.87 25.46
C PHE A 53 8.61 -33.51 25.55
N ASN A 54 8.04 -33.17 26.70
CA ASN A 54 7.33 -31.91 26.91
C ASN A 54 8.24 -30.69 26.70
N GLU A 55 9.48 -30.74 27.20
CA GLU A 55 10.49 -29.70 26.98
C GLU A 55 10.83 -29.55 25.49
N SER A 56 11.12 -30.67 24.81
CA SER A 56 11.43 -30.66 23.37
C SER A 56 10.25 -30.15 22.54
N TYR A 57 9.03 -30.52 22.90
CA TYR A 57 7.81 -30.06 22.25
C TYR A 57 7.59 -28.56 22.44
N SER A 58 7.82 -28.05 23.65
CA SER A 58 7.71 -26.62 23.96
C SER A 58 8.75 -25.79 23.20
N ASP A 59 10.00 -26.27 23.11
CA ASP A 59 11.07 -25.62 22.32
C ASP A 59 10.72 -25.56 20.82
N VAL A 60 10.14 -26.64 20.27
CA VAL A 60 9.67 -26.66 18.88
C VAL A 60 8.53 -25.67 18.66
N LEU A 61 7.54 -25.61 19.57
CA LEU A 61 6.44 -24.65 19.49
C LEU A 61 6.92 -23.21 19.57
N GLU A 62 7.89 -22.93 20.44
CA GLU A 62 8.48 -21.60 20.58
C GLU A 62 9.19 -21.16 19.29
N LYS A 63 10.04 -22.04 18.72
CA LYS A 63 10.73 -21.79 17.45
C LYS A 63 9.77 -21.62 16.28
N ALA A 64 8.73 -22.44 16.21
CA ALA A 64 7.68 -22.29 15.21
C ALA A 64 6.96 -20.94 15.38
N GLY A 65 6.72 -20.53 16.62
CA GLY A 65 6.11 -19.25 16.94
C GLY A 65 6.95 -18.06 16.47
N GLN A 66 8.25 -18.08 16.77
CA GLN A 66 9.19 -17.05 16.32
C GLN A 66 9.25 -16.96 14.78
N ALA A 67 9.32 -18.10 14.10
CA ALA A 67 9.33 -18.13 12.63
C ALA A 67 8.05 -17.53 12.02
N MET A 68 6.89 -17.76 12.64
CA MET A 68 5.63 -17.15 12.21
C MET A 68 5.58 -15.65 12.49
N GLU A 69 6.15 -15.19 13.60
CA GLU A 69 6.30 -13.76 13.90
C GLU A 69 7.15 -13.05 12.85
N ASP A 70 8.32 -13.61 12.52
CA ASP A 70 9.22 -13.07 11.49
C ASP A 70 8.54 -12.98 10.11
N LEU A 71 7.75 -14.00 9.77
CA LEU A 71 7.00 -14.03 8.51
C LEU A 71 5.90 -12.96 8.51
N ALA A 72 5.15 -12.83 9.61
CA ALA A 72 4.11 -11.80 9.74
C ALA A 72 4.71 -10.39 9.64
N ASP A 73 5.81 -10.12 10.34
CA ASP A 73 6.55 -8.86 10.28
C ASP A 73 6.99 -8.52 8.85
N THR A 74 7.47 -9.53 8.10
CA THR A 74 7.92 -9.36 6.72
C THR A 74 6.75 -8.98 5.81
N VAL A 75 5.63 -9.70 5.90
CA VAL A 75 4.43 -9.45 5.10
C VAL A 75 3.81 -8.09 5.44
N GLU A 76 3.80 -7.70 6.72
CA GLU A 76 3.34 -6.38 7.16
C GLU A 76 4.22 -5.25 6.60
N ARG A 77 5.55 -5.44 6.59
CA ARG A 77 6.49 -4.49 5.98
C ARG A 77 6.31 -4.37 4.47
N ASP A 78 6.08 -5.49 3.78
CA ASP A 78 5.84 -5.49 2.33
C ASP A 78 4.53 -4.79 1.99
N SER A 79 3.49 -4.97 2.82
CA SER A 79 2.24 -4.20 2.68
C SER A 79 2.48 -2.69 2.77
N ASP A 80 3.21 -2.21 3.78
CA ASP A 80 3.53 -0.78 3.93
C ASP A 80 4.32 -0.26 2.71
N ASN A 81 5.30 -1.03 2.23
CA ASN A 81 6.05 -0.66 1.03
C ASN A 81 5.16 -0.52 -0.20
N VAL A 82 4.25 -1.47 -0.43
CA VAL A 82 3.31 -1.44 -1.56
C VAL A 82 2.38 -0.22 -1.46
N TYR A 83 1.85 0.07 -0.27
CA TYR A 83 1.01 1.25 -0.07
C TYR A 83 1.77 2.56 -0.32
N ARG A 84 3.01 2.68 0.15
CA ARG A 84 3.86 3.87 -0.12
C ARG A 84 4.06 4.09 -1.62
N VAL A 85 4.31 3.02 -2.37
CA VAL A 85 4.44 3.09 -3.83
C VAL A 85 3.13 3.50 -4.49
N ALA A 86 2.00 2.91 -4.07
CA ALA A 86 0.68 3.29 -4.57
C ALA A 86 0.38 4.77 -4.35
N PHE A 87 0.65 5.29 -3.14
CA PHE A 87 0.46 6.71 -2.82
C PHE A 87 1.39 7.62 -3.64
N ALA A 88 2.63 7.22 -3.87
CA ALA A 88 3.56 7.98 -4.69
C ALA A 88 3.08 8.12 -6.14
N TYR A 89 2.55 7.04 -6.73
CA TYR A 89 1.95 7.07 -8.07
C TYR A 89 0.70 7.96 -8.09
N GLN A 90 -0.23 7.78 -7.15
CA GLN A 90 -1.44 8.59 -7.07
C GLN A 90 -1.10 10.09 -6.96
N LYS A 91 -0.13 10.45 -6.11
CA LYS A 91 0.31 11.83 -5.96
C LYS A 91 0.90 12.39 -7.24
N THR A 92 1.76 11.61 -7.91
CA THR A 92 2.39 12.02 -9.17
C THR A 92 1.33 12.28 -10.24
N ASP A 93 0.30 11.44 -10.33
CA ASP A 93 -0.81 11.62 -11.28
C ASP A 93 -1.63 12.88 -10.98
N LEU A 94 -1.90 13.16 -9.70
CA LEU A 94 -2.58 14.39 -9.28
C LEU A 94 -1.76 15.64 -9.62
N ASP A 95 -0.46 15.62 -9.34
CA ASP A 95 0.45 16.72 -9.62
C ASP A 95 0.58 16.97 -11.14
N ASN A 96 0.63 15.90 -11.93
CA ASN A 96 0.66 15.99 -13.39
C ASN A 96 -0.64 16.55 -13.95
N LYS A 97 -1.79 16.09 -13.43
CA LYS A 97 -3.11 16.61 -13.83
C LYS A 97 -3.23 18.11 -13.54
N ALA A 98 -2.83 18.54 -12.34
CA ALA A 98 -2.86 19.96 -11.97
C ALA A 98 -2.00 20.82 -12.91
N LYS A 99 -0.83 20.33 -13.33
CA LYS A 99 0.03 21.03 -14.31
C LYS A 99 -0.62 21.11 -15.69
N ILE A 100 -1.25 20.03 -16.16
CA ILE A 100 -1.95 19.99 -17.45
C ILE A 100 -3.12 20.99 -17.46
N ASP A 101 -3.92 20.99 -16.38
CA ASP A 101 -5.06 21.89 -16.24
C ASP A 101 -4.60 23.36 -16.25
N ALA A 102 -3.55 23.70 -15.49
CA ALA A 102 -2.99 25.05 -15.44
C ALA A 102 -2.43 25.51 -16.81
N ASN A 103 -1.75 24.62 -17.54
CA ASN A 103 -1.27 24.94 -18.90
C ASN A 103 -2.43 25.17 -19.87
N THR A 104 -3.47 24.35 -19.78
CA THR A 104 -4.67 24.47 -20.62
C THR A 104 -5.41 25.79 -20.36
N GLU A 105 -5.52 26.22 -19.10
CA GLU A 105 -6.10 27.53 -18.75
C GLU A 105 -5.26 28.68 -19.29
N LYS A 106 -3.93 28.60 -19.16
CA LYS A 106 -3.02 29.60 -19.69
C LYS A 106 -3.17 29.75 -21.21
N GLU A 107 -3.21 28.65 -21.96
CA GLU A 107 -3.43 28.66 -23.42
C GLU A 107 -4.79 29.24 -23.82
N LYS A 108 -5.84 29.06 -23.00
CA LYS A 108 -7.14 29.70 -23.23
C LYS A 108 -7.05 31.22 -23.02
N LEU A 109 -6.39 31.66 -21.95
CA LEU A 109 -6.21 33.09 -21.65
C LEU A 109 -5.35 33.80 -22.69
N ASP A 110 -4.28 33.17 -23.16
CA ASP A 110 -3.40 33.73 -24.20
C ASP A 110 -4.16 33.89 -25.52
N ARG A 111 -4.98 32.91 -25.92
CA ARG A 111 -5.87 33.03 -27.09
C ARG A 111 -6.90 34.17 -26.96
N LEU A 112 -7.55 34.30 -25.80
CA LEU A 112 -8.48 35.39 -25.56
C LEU A 112 -7.80 36.77 -25.63
N ARG A 113 -6.54 36.88 -25.19
CA ARG A 113 -5.77 38.12 -25.29
C ARG A 113 -5.43 38.47 -26.73
N GLU A 114 -5.08 37.50 -27.56
CA GLU A 114 -4.86 37.70 -28.99
C GLU A 114 -6.15 38.16 -29.69
N GLU A 115 -7.29 37.54 -29.37
CA GLU A 115 -8.60 37.94 -29.92
C GLU A 115 -8.99 39.36 -29.52
N VAL A 116 -8.86 39.72 -28.23
CA VAL A 116 -9.23 41.06 -27.73
C VAL A 116 -8.23 42.14 -28.19
N GLY A 117 -6.94 41.81 -28.30
CA GLY A 117 -5.91 42.72 -28.82
C GLY A 117 -6.05 43.04 -30.31
N SER A 118 -6.87 42.28 -31.04
CA SER A 118 -7.15 42.48 -32.47
C SER A 118 -8.32 43.42 -32.77
N VAL A 119 -9.08 43.84 -31.75
CA VAL A 119 -10.24 44.72 -31.93
C VAL A 119 -9.75 46.15 -32.23
N PRO A 120 -9.97 46.69 -33.44
CA PRO A 120 -9.56 48.05 -33.76
C PRO A 120 -10.30 49.02 -32.82
N TYR A 121 -9.56 49.96 -32.22
CA TYR A 121 -10.19 51.06 -31.49
C TYR A 121 -11.23 51.74 -32.40
N PRO A 122 -12.50 51.90 -31.95
CA PRO A 122 -13.48 52.63 -32.74
C PRO A 122 -12.93 54.06 -32.96
N SER A 123 -12.74 54.41 -34.23
CA SER A 123 -12.30 55.74 -34.63
C SER A 123 -13.21 56.79 -33.99
N LYS A 124 -12.62 57.75 -33.27
CA LYS A 124 -13.37 58.82 -32.60
C LYS A 124 -14.33 59.47 -33.60
N PRO A 125 -15.60 59.73 -33.20
CA PRO A 125 -16.53 60.42 -34.09
C PRO A 125 -15.99 61.81 -34.40
N THR A 126 -15.73 62.08 -35.68
CA THR A 126 -15.48 63.44 -36.16
C THR A 126 -16.78 64.21 -36.04
N ILE A 127 -16.84 65.14 -35.10
CA ILE A 127 -17.94 66.11 -35.00
C ILE A 127 -17.69 67.14 -36.11
N VAL A 128 -18.63 67.21 -37.06
CA VAL A 128 -18.68 68.23 -38.14
C VAL A 128 -19.49 69.42 -37.67
#